data_AF-A0A133UQE8-F1
#
_entry.id   AF-A0A133UQE8-F1
#
_cell.length_a   1.000
_cell.length_b   1.000
_cell.length_c   1.000
_cell.angle_alpha   90.00
_cell.angle_beta   90.00
_cell.angle_gamma   90.00
#
_symmetry.space_group_name_H-M   'P 1'
#
loop_
_entity.id
_entity.type
_entity.pdbx_description
1 polymer ?
#
loop_
_entity_poly.entity_id
_entity_poly.type
_entity_poly.pdbx_seq_one_letter_code
_entity_poly.pdbx_strand_id
1 'polypeptide(L)'
;MSSASKDWRRVDPKIYNRVNRDLDRLFMSHLADLLEDMELPWSPDPRGDPHPPRSVIGALVLKIYFGVGYDGIEAKLKGMKEFFCKNFDVDRVPTHSVIHRGMRKTSTKFLRNLLEKTILQVEEDRRTAIDSSGFSTRNSSKWYDVRIGEENEKKDYLKFHLLIDVDSGQILDVRMTKSDKHDSPVGKAMLRRDWGIESVSGDNAYFSREACTIVAGKNAKAYFAPSKNATQKSKGHPAYREMMEEREENHEEWGGLSREELHRKRLRLHQREVRESPKEHQETIEEKGTPH
;
A
#
# COMPACT_ATOMS: atom_id res chain seq x y z
N MET A 1 11.33 32.70 -13.95
CA MET A 1 12.34 31.62 -13.99
C MET A 1 11.63 30.31 -14.29
N SER A 2 12.29 29.45 -15.05
CA SER A 2 11.83 28.25 -15.77
C SER A 2 10.54 27.55 -15.32
N SER A 3 9.54 27.53 -16.21
CA SER A 3 8.42 26.59 -16.18
C SER A 3 8.95 25.18 -16.45
N ALA A 4 9.00 24.33 -15.43
CA ALA A 4 9.29 22.92 -15.61
C ALA A 4 8.08 22.25 -16.29
N SER A 5 8.18 22.00 -17.59
CA SER A 5 7.25 21.15 -18.31
C SER A 5 7.25 19.77 -17.69
N LYS A 6 6.08 19.34 -17.17
CA LYS A 6 5.87 18.00 -16.60
C LYS A 6 5.88 16.99 -17.75
N ASP A 7 7.08 16.55 -18.12
CA ASP A 7 7.33 15.64 -19.23
C ASP A 7 7.00 14.22 -18.76
N TRP A 8 5.73 13.84 -18.86
CA TRP A 8 5.31 12.45 -18.72
C TRP A 8 5.99 11.67 -19.85
N ARG A 9 7.04 10.90 -19.53
CA ARG A 9 7.62 9.97 -20.51
C ARG A 9 6.55 8.97 -20.90
N ARG A 10 5.95 9.20 -22.07
CA ARG A 10 5.03 8.24 -22.69
C ARG A 10 5.81 6.94 -22.90
N VAL A 11 5.49 5.92 -22.10
CA VAL A 11 6.06 4.58 -22.29
C VAL A 11 5.76 4.17 -23.73
N ASP A 12 6.77 3.64 -24.43
CA ASP A 12 6.62 3.20 -25.81
C ASP A 12 5.39 2.28 -25.92
N PRO A 13 4.39 2.61 -26.75
CA PRO A 13 3.17 1.82 -26.90
C PRO A 13 3.43 0.35 -27.23
N LYS A 14 4.53 0.03 -27.92
CA LYS A 14 4.93 -1.36 -28.21
C LYS A 14 5.40 -2.08 -26.95
N ILE A 15 6.18 -1.42 -26.10
CA ILE A 15 6.62 -1.96 -24.80
C ILE A 15 5.40 -2.14 -23.89
N TYR A 16 4.56 -1.12 -23.77
CA TYR A 16 3.32 -1.17 -22.98
C TYR A 16 2.40 -2.31 -23.41
N ASN A 17 2.13 -2.44 -24.71
CA ASN A 17 1.27 -3.50 -25.23
C ASN A 17 1.88 -4.89 -25.06
N ARG A 18 3.21 -5.03 -25.20
CA ARG A 18 3.91 -6.29 -24.95
C ARG A 18 3.81 -6.69 -23.47
N VAL A 19 4.08 -5.75 -22.56
CA VAL A 19 3.97 -5.99 -21.11
C VAL A 19 2.55 -6.38 -20.74
N ASN A 20 1.52 -5.67 -21.24
CA ASN A 20 0.13 -6.00 -20.91
C ASN A 20 -0.30 -7.37 -21.43
N ARG A 21 0.21 -7.82 -22.59
CA ARG A 21 -0.08 -9.15 -23.13
C ARG A 21 0.62 -10.27 -22.36
N ASP A 22 1.77 -9.98 -21.77
CA ASP A 22 2.61 -10.93 -21.02
C ASP A 22 2.55 -10.72 -19.50
N LEU A 23 1.65 -9.87 -18.99
CA LEU A 23 1.73 -9.36 -17.62
C LEU A 23 1.71 -10.49 -16.59
N ASP A 24 0.80 -11.44 -16.75
CA ASP A 24 0.67 -12.61 -15.86
C ASP A 24 1.96 -13.44 -15.82
N ARG A 25 2.59 -13.62 -17.00
CA ARG A 25 3.83 -14.38 -17.16
C ARG A 25 4.99 -13.65 -16.49
N LEU A 26 5.14 -12.35 -16.78
CA LEU A 26 6.20 -11.50 -16.22
C LEU A 26 6.06 -11.34 -14.72
N PHE A 27 4.83 -11.11 -14.23
CA PHE A 27 4.54 -10.98 -12.81
C PHE A 27 4.90 -12.25 -12.05
N MET A 28 4.49 -13.42 -12.55
CA MET A 28 4.79 -14.69 -11.89
C MET A 28 6.29 -15.00 -11.88
N SER A 29 6.99 -14.81 -13.01
CA SER A 29 8.45 -15.04 -13.06
C SER A 29 9.18 -14.09 -12.11
N HIS A 30 8.86 -12.79 -12.16
CA HIS A 30 9.50 -11.83 -11.28
C HIS A 30 9.20 -12.10 -9.79
N LEU A 31 7.97 -12.49 -9.46
CA LEU A 31 7.61 -12.91 -8.11
C LEU A 31 8.40 -14.15 -7.66
N ALA A 32 8.57 -15.12 -8.55
CA ALA A 32 9.34 -16.32 -8.24
C ALA A 32 10.81 -15.97 -7.98
N ASP A 33 11.42 -15.12 -8.83
CA ASP A 33 12.79 -14.65 -8.68
C ASP A 33 12.98 -13.91 -7.35
N LEU A 34 12.09 -12.96 -7.02
CA LEU A 34 12.13 -12.21 -5.76
C LEU A 34 12.08 -13.12 -4.53
N LEU A 35 11.29 -14.19 -4.59
CA LEU A 35 11.13 -15.13 -3.48
C LEU A 35 12.27 -16.14 -3.36
N GLU A 36 13.14 -16.27 -4.37
CA GLU A 36 14.28 -17.18 -4.35
C GLU A 36 15.31 -16.76 -3.31
N ASP A 37 15.60 -15.46 -3.25
CA ASP A 37 16.64 -14.86 -2.41
C ASP A 37 16.14 -14.46 -1.01
N MET A 38 14.92 -14.87 -0.64
CA MET A 38 14.29 -14.46 0.61
C MET A 38 14.32 -15.54 1.69
N GLU A 39 14.58 -15.12 2.93
CA GLU A 39 14.30 -15.93 4.10
C GLU A 39 12.79 -16.13 4.25
N LEU A 40 12.34 -17.37 4.05
CA LEU A 40 10.92 -17.72 4.08
C LEU A 40 10.38 -17.78 5.53
N PRO A 41 9.11 -17.41 5.77
CA PRO A 41 8.60 -17.21 7.13
C PRO A 41 8.28 -18.51 7.89
N TRP A 42 8.41 -19.66 7.25
CA TRP A 42 8.33 -20.98 7.89
C TRP A 42 9.15 -22.00 7.11
N SER A 43 9.55 -23.08 7.78
CA SER A 43 10.14 -24.26 7.12
C SER A 43 9.06 -25.31 6.81
N PRO A 44 9.20 -26.07 5.70
CA PRO A 44 8.33 -27.22 5.45
C PRO A 44 8.36 -28.22 6.61
N ASP A 45 7.25 -28.91 6.86
CA ASP A 45 7.22 -29.99 7.84
C ASP A 45 8.02 -31.18 7.29
N PRO A 46 9.07 -31.67 7.97
CA PRO A 46 9.87 -32.78 7.46
C PRO A 46 9.07 -34.09 7.32
N ARG A 47 7.87 -34.17 7.89
CA ARG A 47 6.99 -35.34 7.76
C ARG A 47 6.17 -35.25 6.49
N GLY A 48 6.30 -36.28 5.65
CA GLY A 48 5.55 -36.41 4.42
C GLY A 48 6.14 -35.55 3.30
N ASP A 49 5.26 -35.04 2.45
CA ASP A 49 5.63 -34.31 1.24
C ASP A 49 4.93 -32.92 1.27
N PRO A 50 5.46 -31.96 2.04
CA PRO A 50 4.89 -30.63 2.14
C PRO A 50 5.20 -29.78 0.89
N HIS A 51 4.32 -28.84 0.55
CA HIS A 51 4.69 -27.80 -0.42
C HIS A 51 5.72 -26.83 0.17
N PRO A 52 6.77 -26.47 -0.57
CA PRO A 52 7.73 -25.45 -0.15
C PRO A 52 7.03 -24.09 0.08
N PRO A 53 7.39 -23.34 1.14
CA PRO A 53 6.82 -22.03 1.44
C PRO A 53 6.84 -21.06 0.26
N ARG A 54 7.92 -21.07 -0.54
CA ARG A 54 8.10 -20.24 -1.75
C ARG A 54 6.91 -20.38 -2.71
N SER A 55 6.56 -21.62 -3.07
CA SER A 55 5.42 -21.92 -3.96
C SER A 55 4.07 -21.53 -3.33
N VAL A 56 3.90 -21.74 -2.03
CA VAL A 56 2.66 -21.41 -1.32
C VAL A 56 2.44 -19.90 -1.24
N ILE A 57 3.49 -19.14 -0.97
CA ILE A 57 3.47 -17.67 -0.97
C ILE A 57 3.24 -17.13 -2.37
N GLY A 58 3.91 -17.70 -3.38
CA GLY A 58 3.67 -17.39 -4.79
C GLY A 58 2.20 -17.53 -5.16
N ALA A 59 1.59 -18.67 -4.81
CA ALA A 59 0.16 -18.91 -5.01
C ALA A 59 -0.73 -17.91 -4.25
N LEU A 60 -0.37 -17.52 -3.02
CA LEU A 60 -1.12 -16.53 -2.24
C LEU A 60 -1.09 -15.14 -2.88
N VAL A 61 0.06 -14.70 -3.37
CA VAL A 61 0.18 -13.40 -4.04
C VAL A 61 -0.57 -13.44 -5.38
N LEU A 62 -0.46 -14.53 -6.15
CA LEU A 62 -1.23 -14.72 -7.39
C LEU A 62 -2.74 -14.74 -7.14
N LYS A 63 -3.21 -15.35 -6.03
CA LYS A 63 -4.61 -15.30 -5.63
C LYS A 63 -5.11 -13.85 -5.49
N ILE A 64 -4.30 -12.98 -4.86
CA ILE A 64 -4.62 -11.56 -4.66
C ILE A 64 -4.57 -10.82 -6.00
N TYR A 65 -3.51 -11.03 -6.78
CA TYR A 65 -3.32 -10.44 -8.12
C TYR A 65 -4.49 -10.74 -9.06
N PHE A 66 -4.97 -11.99 -9.10
CA PHE A 66 -6.12 -12.38 -9.92
C PHE A 66 -7.48 -12.04 -9.30
N GLY A 67 -7.53 -11.56 -8.05
CA GLY A 67 -8.79 -11.24 -7.37
C GLY A 67 -9.70 -12.46 -7.10
N VAL A 68 -9.13 -13.67 -6.94
CA VAL A 68 -9.92 -14.91 -6.81
C VAL A 68 -9.95 -15.47 -5.38
N GLY A 69 -10.94 -16.34 -5.12
CA GLY A 69 -11.00 -17.19 -3.92
C GLY A 69 -9.95 -18.32 -3.93
N TYR A 70 -9.90 -19.13 -2.86
CA TYR A 70 -8.92 -20.22 -2.74
C TYR A 70 -9.14 -21.33 -3.77
N ASP A 71 -10.39 -21.69 -4.06
CA ASP A 71 -10.71 -22.68 -5.11
C ASP A 71 -10.40 -22.13 -6.51
N GLY A 72 -10.68 -20.84 -6.72
CA GLY A 72 -10.40 -20.16 -7.98
C GLY A 72 -8.91 -20.09 -8.30
N ILE A 73 -8.05 -19.82 -7.30
CA ILE A 73 -6.60 -19.87 -7.52
C ILE A 73 -6.11 -21.29 -7.77
N GLU A 74 -6.62 -22.30 -7.06
CA GLU A 74 -6.26 -23.70 -7.32
C GLU A 74 -6.58 -24.09 -8.76
N ALA A 75 -7.79 -23.75 -9.25
CA ALA A 75 -8.19 -24.00 -10.63
C ALA A 75 -7.30 -23.27 -11.65
N LYS A 76 -6.99 -21.98 -11.41
CA LYS A 76 -6.06 -21.21 -12.26
C LYS A 76 -4.68 -21.84 -12.31
N LEU A 77 -4.11 -22.20 -11.15
CA LEU A 77 -2.80 -22.84 -11.08
C LEU A 77 -2.78 -24.20 -11.79
N LYS A 78 -3.84 -25.01 -11.71
CA LYS A 78 -3.96 -26.24 -12.50
C LYS A 78 -3.93 -25.97 -14.01
N GLY A 79 -4.59 -24.90 -14.47
CA GLY A 79 -4.56 -24.48 -15.87
C GLY A 79 -3.19 -24.00 -16.37
N MET A 80 -2.32 -23.52 -15.47
CA MET A 80 -0.95 -23.08 -15.76
C MET A 80 0.11 -23.91 -15.04
N LYS A 81 -0.18 -25.21 -14.80
CA LYS A 81 0.61 -26.10 -13.93
C LYS A 81 2.08 -26.10 -14.31
N GLU A 82 2.39 -26.37 -15.57
CA GLU A 82 3.77 -26.47 -16.06
C GLU A 82 4.56 -25.18 -15.82
N PHE A 83 3.93 -24.03 -16.11
CA PHE A 83 4.58 -22.74 -15.92
C PHE A 83 4.79 -22.43 -14.44
N PHE A 84 3.80 -22.65 -13.58
CA PHE A 84 3.95 -22.46 -12.13
C PHE A 84 5.02 -23.39 -11.55
N CYS A 85 4.95 -24.68 -11.84
CA CYS A 85 5.89 -25.69 -11.40
C CYS A 85 7.33 -25.35 -11.78
N LYS A 86 7.55 -24.89 -13.02
CA LYS A 86 8.87 -24.46 -13.49
C LYS A 86 9.39 -23.22 -12.75
N ASN A 87 8.57 -22.19 -12.55
CA ASN A 87 9.04 -20.95 -11.91
C ASN A 87 9.31 -21.14 -10.42
N PHE A 88 8.54 -22.00 -9.74
CA PHE A 88 8.67 -22.21 -8.29
C PHE A 88 9.47 -23.46 -7.90
N ASP A 89 10.04 -24.17 -8.87
CA ASP A 89 10.80 -25.41 -8.70
C ASP A 89 10.05 -26.46 -7.86
N VAL A 90 8.84 -26.84 -8.33
CA VAL A 90 7.98 -27.82 -7.67
C VAL A 90 7.29 -28.75 -8.67
N ASP A 91 7.04 -30.00 -8.28
CA ASP A 91 6.39 -30.98 -9.17
C ASP A 91 4.85 -30.87 -9.21
N ARG A 92 4.27 -30.11 -8.28
CA ARG A 92 2.82 -29.92 -8.18
C ARG A 92 2.42 -28.56 -7.63
N VAL A 93 1.24 -28.10 -8.03
CA VAL A 93 0.61 -26.88 -7.54
C VAL A 93 0.02 -27.09 -6.14
N PRO A 94 0.08 -26.09 -5.24
CA PRO A 94 -0.55 -26.18 -3.93
C PRO A 94 -2.08 -26.16 -4.05
N THR A 95 -2.76 -26.97 -3.23
CA THR A 95 -4.22 -26.99 -3.15
C THR A 95 -4.76 -25.80 -2.36
N HIS A 96 -6.04 -25.47 -2.52
CA HIS A 96 -6.74 -24.39 -1.81
C HIS A 96 -6.50 -24.45 -0.30
N SER A 97 -6.50 -25.66 0.27
CA SER A 97 -6.26 -25.91 1.70
C SER A 97 -4.83 -25.61 2.12
N VAL A 98 -3.85 -25.93 1.27
CA VAL A 98 -2.43 -25.59 1.51
C VAL A 98 -2.23 -24.08 1.44
N ILE A 99 -2.79 -23.43 0.42
CA ILE A 99 -2.73 -21.97 0.24
C ILE A 99 -3.37 -21.26 1.45
N HIS A 100 -4.56 -21.68 1.87
CA HIS A 100 -5.25 -21.12 3.04
C HIS A 100 -4.44 -21.29 4.34
N ARG A 101 -3.80 -22.44 4.57
CA ARG A 101 -2.89 -22.61 5.73
C ARG A 101 -1.67 -21.69 5.63
N GLY A 102 -1.12 -21.51 4.43
CA GLY A 102 -0.02 -20.60 4.16
C GLY A 102 -0.35 -19.14 4.51
N MET A 103 -1.59 -18.68 4.27
CA MET A 103 -2.01 -17.32 4.60
C MET A 103 -1.78 -17.00 6.09
N ARG A 104 -2.07 -17.96 6.98
CA ARG A 104 -1.88 -17.79 8.43
C ARG A 104 -0.41 -17.77 8.85
N LYS A 105 0.47 -18.36 8.05
CA LYS A 105 1.92 -18.42 8.29
C LYS A 105 2.66 -17.24 7.64
N THR A 106 2.02 -16.52 6.72
CA THR A 106 2.63 -15.39 6.00
C THR A 106 2.55 -14.13 6.85
N SER A 107 3.66 -13.76 7.47
CA SER A 107 3.70 -12.60 8.38
C SER A 107 3.71 -11.26 7.62
N THR A 108 3.16 -10.21 8.23
CA THR A 108 3.25 -8.84 7.69
C THR A 108 4.69 -8.36 7.57
N LYS A 109 5.59 -8.80 8.47
CA LYS A 109 7.03 -8.51 8.38
C LYS A 109 7.61 -9.06 7.08
N PHE A 110 7.30 -10.30 6.75
CA PHE A 110 7.74 -10.92 5.50
C PHE A 110 7.21 -10.17 4.27
N LEU A 111 5.92 -9.81 4.25
CA LEU A 111 5.34 -9.06 3.13
C LEU A 111 5.97 -7.68 2.93
N ARG A 112 6.34 -7.00 4.02
CA ARG A 112 7.07 -5.72 3.94
C ARG A 112 8.48 -5.90 3.39
N ASN A 113 9.18 -6.98 3.79
CA ASN A 113 10.48 -7.31 3.21
C ASN A 113 10.37 -7.67 1.72
N LEU A 114 9.30 -8.36 1.31
CA LEU A 114 9.04 -8.65 -0.10
C LEU A 114 8.78 -7.36 -0.87
N LEU A 115 7.94 -6.46 -0.35
CA LEU A 115 7.70 -5.14 -0.94
C LEU A 115 9.01 -4.37 -1.12
N GLU A 116 9.87 -4.35 -0.10
CA GLU A 116 11.18 -3.71 -0.15
C GLU A 116 12.05 -4.25 -1.29
N LYS A 117 12.02 -5.56 -1.54
CA LYS A 117 12.75 -6.18 -2.67
C LYS A 117 12.18 -5.80 -4.04
N THR A 118 10.93 -5.37 -4.13
CA THR A 118 10.35 -4.85 -5.38
C THR A 118 10.87 -3.46 -5.75
N ILE A 119 11.48 -2.74 -4.80
CA ILE A 119 12.05 -1.41 -5.02
C ILE A 119 13.45 -1.61 -5.62
N LEU A 120 13.50 -1.75 -6.96
CA LEU A 120 14.69 -2.17 -7.72
C LEU A 120 15.91 -1.24 -7.55
N GLN A 121 15.68 0.05 -7.33
CA GLN A 121 16.70 1.03 -6.96
C GLN A 121 16.09 2.01 -5.98
N VAL A 122 16.83 2.36 -4.92
CA VAL A 122 16.52 3.57 -4.15
C VAL A 122 16.93 4.72 -5.05
N GLU A 123 16.01 5.21 -5.90
CA GLU A 123 16.17 6.50 -6.57
C GLU A 123 16.48 7.53 -5.49
N GLU A 124 17.52 8.33 -5.72
CA GLU A 124 17.79 9.51 -4.91
C GLU A 124 16.69 10.54 -5.21
N ASP A 125 16.41 11.40 -4.24
CA ASP A 125 15.51 12.53 -4.38
C ASP A 125 14.01 12.22 -4.60
N ARG A 126 13.46 11.21 -3.92
CA ARG A 126 12.02 10.92 -4.00
C ARG A 126 11.16 11.98 -3.34
N ARG A 127 10.13 12.43 -4.08
CA ARG A 127 9.00 13.16 -3.49
C ARG A 127 8.00 12.14 -2.96
N THR A 128 7.71 12.22 -1.67
CA THR A 128 6.89 11.21 -1.00
C THR A 128 5.64 11.80 -0.37
N ALA A 129 4.63 10.95 -0.19
CA ALA A 129 3.43 11.28 0.56
C ALA A 129 3.14 10.19 1.58
N ILE A 130 2.78 10.61 2.80
CA ILE A 130 2.32 9.72 3.86
C ILE A 130 0.86 10.01 4.20
N ASP A 131 0.04 8.97 4.18
CA ASP A 131 -1.38 9.06 4.52
C ASP A 131 -1.86 7.76 5.18
N SER A 132 -3.00 7.80 5.87
CA SER A 132 -3.68 6.60 6.35
C SER A 132 -5.16 6.57 6.04
N SER A 133 -5.65 5.38 5.67
CA SER A 133 -7.08 5.12 5.47
C SER A 133 -7.62 4.18 6.55
N GLY A 134 -8.79 4.50 7.10
CA GLY A 134 -9.53 3.63 8.00
C GLY A 134 -10.46 2.68 7.23
N PHE A 135 -10.53 1.42 7.65
CA PHE A 135 -11.50 0.45 7.13
C PHE A 135 -12.09 -0.35 8.29
N SER A 136 -13.40 -0.63 8.21
CA SER A 136 -14.12 -1.40 9.21
C SER A 136 -13.86 -2.90 9.00
N THR A 137 -13.54 -3.61 10.08
CA THR A 137 -13.54 -5.07 10.04
C THR A 137 -14.98 -5.56 10.18
N ARG A 138 -15.35 -6.57 9.38
CA ARG A 138 -16.74 -7.06 9.29
C ARG A 138 -17.13 -7.99 10.44
N ASN A 139 -16.25 -8.19 11.42
CA ASN A 139 -16.47 -9.11 12.53
C ASN A 139 -16.84 -8.32 13.80
N SER A 140 -18.11 -7.92 13.91
CA SER A 140 -18.76 -8.28 15.16
C SER A 140 -19.11 -9.75 15.01
N SER A 141 -18.65 -10.59 15.92
CA SER A 141 -19.16 -11.96 15.95
C SER A 141 -20.61 -11.80 16.41
N LYS A 142 -21.56 -11.60 15.49
CA LYS A 142 -22.99 -11.53 15.85
C LYS A 142 -23.39 -12.71 16.73
N TRP A 143 -22.77 -13.87 16.52
CA TRP A 143 -22.93 -15.05 17.38
C TRP A 143 -22.39 -14.85 18.80
N TYR A 144 -21.26 -14.16 18.99
CA TYR A 144 -20.74 -13.79 20.31
C TYR A 144 -21.64 -12.78 21.01
N ASP A 145 -22.07 -11.73 20.29
CA ASP A 145 -22.97 -10.68 20.79
C ASP A 145 -24.32 -11.27 21.23
N VAL A 146 -24.89 -12.17 20.42
CA VAL A 146 -26.12 -12.94 20.75
C VAL A 146 -25.91 -13.85 21.96
N ARG A 147 -24.70 -14.40 22.15
CA ARG A 147 -24.39 -15.32 23.27
C ARG A 147 -24.21 -14.58 24.60
N ILE A 148 -23.72 -13.34 24.58
CA ILE A 148 -23.49 -12.54 25.80
C ILE A 148 -24.63 -11.55 26.10
N GLY A 149 -25.58 -11.37 25.18
CA GLY A 149 -26.72 -10.48 25.37
C GLY A 149 -26.37 -8.99 25.26
N GLU A 150 -25.18 -8.65 24.77
CA GLU A 150 -24.71 -7.28 24.58
C GLU A 150 -24.38 -7.06 23.09
N GLU A 151 -24.95 -6.02 22.49
CA GLU A 151 -24.50 -5.57 21.17
C GLU A 151 -23.14 -4.87 21.31
N ASN A 152 -22.08 -5.47 20.78
CA ASN A 152 -20.83 -4.76 20.61
C ASN A 152 -20.99 -3.70 19.49
N GLU A 153 -21.33 -2.47 19.87
CA GLU A 153 -21.41 -1.32 18.95
C GLU A 153 -20.05 -0.93 18.34
N LYS A 154 -18.95 -1.38 18.95
CA LYS A 154 -17.59 -1.10 18.48
C LYS A 154 -17.24 -2.02 17.32
N LYS A 155 -17.49 -1.53 16.10
CA LYS A 155 -16.80 -2.04 14.91
C LYS A 155 -15.30 -1.88 15.14
N ASP A 156 -14.55 -2.96 15.12
CA ASP A 156 -13.10 -2.90 15.13
C ASP A 156 -12.64 -2.22 13.83
N TYR A 157 -12.02 -1.05 13.97
CA TYR A 157 -11.47 -0.28 12.86
C TYR A 157 -9.96 -0.48 12.80
N LEU A 158 -9.46 -0.71 11.60
CA LEU A 158 -8.03 -0.74 11.31
C LEU A 158 -7.65 0.49 10.50
N LYS A 159 -6.45 1.01 10.76
CA LYS A 159 -5.81 2.05 9.96
C LYS A 159 -4.75 1.41 9.09
N PHE A 160 -4.76 1.72 7.81
CA PHE A 160 -3.73 1.34 6.85
C PHE A 160 -2.95 2.58 6.47
N HIS A 161 -1.69 2.65 6.90
CA HIS A 161 -0.75 3.72 6.63
C HIS A 161 0.09 3.36 5.41
N LEU A 162 0.24 4.30 4.50
CA LEU A 162 1.01 4.17 3.26
C LEU A 162 2.03 5.31 3.18
N LEU A 163 3.26 4.95 2.84
CA LEU A 163 4.27 5.88 2.35
C LEU A 163 4.51 5.55 0.89
N ILE A 164 4.27 6.52 0.00
CA ILE A 164 4.39 6.35 -1.44
C ILE A 164 5.39 7.34 -2.01
N ASP A 165 6.06 6.95 -3.09
CA ASP A 165 6.68 7.87 -4.03
C ASP A 165 5.58 8.42 -4.96
N VAL A 166 5.40 9.74 -4.97
CA VAL A 166 4.29 10.38 -5.69
C VAL A 166 4.52 10.46 -7.20
N ASP A 167 5.78 10.31 -7.64
CA ASP A 167 6.14 10.41 -9.05
C ASP A 167 6.04 9.06 -9.75
N SER A 168 6.59 8.01 -9.13
CA SER A 168 6.53 6.64 -9.67
C SER A 168 5.27 5.88 -9.26
N GLY A 169 4.59 6.30 -8.18
CA GLY A 169 3.49 5.56 -7.56
C GLY A 169 3.96 4.32 -6.77
N GLN A 170 5.27 4.14 -6.59
CA GLN A 170 5.81 3.02 -5.81
C GLN A 170 5.41 3.14 -4.34
N ILE A 171 5.00 2.01 -3.76
CA ILE A 171 4.71 1.92 -2.32
C ILE A 171 6.03 1.59 -1.61
N LEU A 172 6.46 2.49 -0.72
CA LEU A 172 7.74 2.38 -0.02
C LEU A 172 7.59 1.65 1.33
N ASP A 173 6.59 2.00 2.14
CA ASP A 173 6.29 1.29 3.39
C ASP A 173 4.78 1.20 3.61
N VAL A 174 4.34 0.12 4.24
CA VAL A 174 2.94 -0.10 4.63
C VAL A 174 2.87 -0.52 6.08
N ARG A 175 1.93 0.04 6.84
CA ARG A 175 1.70 -0.36 8.23
C ARG A 175 0.23 -0.42 8.54
N MET A 176 -0.14 -1.37 9.40
CA MET A 176 -1.51 -1.53 9.85
C MET A 176 -1.56 -1.39 11.36
N THR A 177 -2.47 -0.55 11.85
CA THR A 177 -2.67 -0.32 13.28
C THR A 177 -4.14 -0.38 13.66
N LYS A 178 -4.41 -0.51 14.96
CA LYS A 178 -5.76 -0.34 15.51
C LYS A 178 -6.14 1.14 15.48
N SER A 179 -7.44 1.44 15.44
CA SER A 179 -7.95 2.81 15.39
C SER A 179 -7.52 3.72 16.55
N ASP A 180 -7.26 3.14 17.72
CA ASP A 180 -6.81 3.84 18.93
C ASP A 180 -5.33 4.28 18.86
N LYS A 181 -4.56 3.77 17.89
CA LYS A 181 -3.16 4.17 17.72
C LYS A 181 -3.06 5.49 16.99
N HIS A 182 -2.23 6.38 17.52
CA HIS A 182 -1.88 7.64 16.88
C HIS A 182 -1.01 7.41 15.64
N ASP A 183 -1.19 8.22 14.62
CA ASP A 183 -0.53 8.04 13.32
C ASP A 183 0.90 8.59 13.35
N SER A 184 1.15 9.66 14.12
CA SER A 184 2.48 10.26 14.28
C SER A 184 3.59 9.26 14.66
N PRO A 185 3.46 8.39 15.70
CA PRO A 185 4.44 7.35 15.96
C PRO A 185 4.70 6.39 14.79
N VAL A 186 3.65 6.02 14.05
CA VAL A 186 3.72 5.13 12.89
C VAL A 186 4.50 5.81 11.77
N GLY A 187 4.13 7.05 11.44
CA GLY A 187 4.80 7.82 10.40
C GLY A 187 6.26 8.08 10.71
N LYS A 188 6.61 8.46 11.95
CA LYS A 188 8.02 8.58 12.36
C LYS A 188 8.80 7.29 12.13
N ALA A 189 8.20 6.14 12.44
CA ALA A 189 8.85 4.85 12.26
C ALA A 189 8.96 4.44 10.77
N MET A 190 8.05 4.90 9.89
CA MET A 190 8.16 4.75 8.43
C MET A 190 9.25 5.67 7.88
N LEU A 191 9.28 6.93 8.33
CA LEU A 191 10.23 7.96 7.92
C LEU A 191 11.66 7.71 8.37
N ARG A 192 11.91 6.89 9.40
CA ARG A 192 13.28 6.53 9.81
C ARG A 192 13.97 5.59 8.82
N ARG A 193 13.21 4.80 8.05
CA ARG A 193 13.78 3.89 7.05
C ARG A 193 14.36 4.67 5.88
N ASP A 194 15.52 4.25 5.37
CA ASP A 194 16.16 4.96 4.27
C ASP A 194 15.50 4.64 2.94
N TRP A 195 14.98 5.68 2.28
CA TRP A 195 14.23 5.59 1.03
C TRP A 195 14.70 6.61 0.00
N GLY A 196 15.81 7.32 0.26
CA GLY A 196 16.29 8.39 -0.63
C GLY A 196 15.24 9.46 -0.86
N ILE A 197 14.66 10.05 0.19
CA ILE A 197 13.61 11.07 0.07
C ILE A 197 14.21 12.45 -0.13
N GLU A 198 13.71 13.23 -1.10
CA GLU A 198 13.93 14.68 -1.22
C GLU A 198 12.93 15.43 -0.34
N SER A 199 11.68 14.98 -0.35
CA SER A 199 10.61 15.62 0.39
C SER A 199 9.53 14.63 0.81
N VAL A 200 8.81 14.97 1.88
CA VAL A 200 7.61 14.22 2.30
C VAL A 200 6.47 15.16 2.63
N SER A 201 5.30 14.87 2.06
CA SER A 201 4.04 15.52 2.39
C SER A 201 3.18 14.62 3.27
N GLY A 202 2.38 15.22 4.15
CA GLY A 202 1.45 14.46 4.98
C GLY A 202 0.44 15.35 5.70
N ASP A 203 -0.63 14.74 6.19
CA ASP A 203 -1.65 15.47 6.90
C ASP A 203 -1.23 15.82 8.35
N ASN A 204 -2.15 16.43 9.09
CA ASN A 204 -1.93 16.84 10.48
C ASN A 204 -1.71 15.64 11.42
N ALA A 205 -2.17 14.44 11.08
CA ALA A 205 -1.95 13.27 11.93
C ALA A 205 -0.46 12.86 11.99
N TYR A 206 0.32 13.22 10.97
CA TYR A 206 1.76 12.99 10.90
C TYR A 206 2.60 14.20 11.33
N PHE A 207 1.98 15.38 11.47
CA PHE A 207 2.64 16.61 11.89
C PHE A 207 3.20 16.52 13.32
N SER A 208 4.53 16.59 13.43
CA SER A 208 5.20 16.70 14.74
C SER A 208 6.62 17.25 14.59
N ARG A 209 7.13 17.87 15.65
CA ARG A 209 8.51 18.39 15.71
C ARG A 209 9.56 17.32 15.41
N GLU A 210 9.38 16.15 16.02
CA GLU A 210 10.27 15.02 15.82
C GLU A 210 10.21 14.48 14.38
N ALA A 211 9.02 14.42 13.76
CA ALA A 211 8.91 14.02 12.36
C ALA A 211 9.71 14.96 11.43
N CYS A 212 9.63 16.27 11.64
CA CYS A 212 10.40 17.25 10.86
C CYS A 212 11.91 17.05 11.03
N THR A 213 12.34 16.72 12.26
CA THR A 213 13.75 16.46 12.57
C THR A 213 14.25 15.17 11.91
N ILE A 214 13.42 14.12 11.89
CA ILE A 214 13.76 12.86 11.20
C ILE A 214 13.95 13.10 9.70
N VAL A 215 13.07 13.91 9.09
CA VAL A 215 13.13 14.24 7.66
C VAL A 215 14.36 15.10 7.35
N ALA A 216 14.59 16.17 8.11
CA ALA A 216 15.76 17.03 7.93
C ALA A 216 17.08 16.30 8.18
N GLY A 217 17.11 15.33 9.10
CA GLY A 217 18.28 14.47 9.33
C GLY A 217 18.70 13.63 8.12
N LYS A 218 17.86 13.58 7.08
CA LYS A 218 18.12 12.94 5.78
C LYS A 218 18.38 13.93 4.65
N ASN A 219 18.63 15.19 4.99
CA ASN A 219 18.72 16.31 4.04
C ASN A 219 17.45 16.49 3.19
N ALA A 220 16.30 16.09 3.72
CA ALA A 220 15.01 16.16 3.04
C ALA A 220 14.12 17.26 3.63
N LYS A 221 13.09 17.67 2.88
CA LYS A 221 12.10 18.69 3.30
C LYS A 221 10.78 18.08 3.76
N ALA A 222 10.21 18.63 4.82
CA ALA A 222 8.92 18.19 5.36
C ALA A 222 7.80 19.15 4.94
N TYR A 223 6.67 18.60 4.49
CA TYR A 223 5.47 19.31 4.07
C TYR A 223 4.23 18.78 4.80
N PHE A 224 4.21 18.93 6.13
CA PHE A 224 3.11 18.43 6.96
C PHE A 224 2.08 19.52 7.24
N ALA A 225 0.79 19.20 7.14
CA ALA A 225 -0.28 20.15 7.49
C ALA A 225 -0.27 20.44 9.02
N PRO A 226 -0.01 21.68 9.46
CA PRO A 226 0.06 21.98 10.89
C PRO A 226 -1.30 21.87 11.59
N SER A 227 -1.28 21.52 12.88
CA SER A 227 -2.47 21.56 13.70
C SER A 227 -2.98 23.00 13.91
N LYS A 228 -4.28 23.17 14.17
CA LYS A 228 -4.89 24.50 14.38
C LYS A 228 -4.22 25.30 15.51
N ASN A 229 -3.68 24.61 16.51
CA ASN A 229 -3.04 25.22 17.69
C ASN A 229 -1.51 25.12 17.63
N ALA A 230 -0.94 24.80 16.46
CA ALA A 230 0.50 24.76 16.27
C ALA A 230 1.11 26.15 16.50
N THR A 231 2.28 26.19 17.14
CA THR A 231 3.05 27.41 17.35
C THR A 231 4.39 27.27 16.66
N GLN A 232 4.96 28.35 16.13
CA GLN A 232 6.27 28.36 15.46
C GLN A 232 7.45 28.08 16.41
N LYS A 233 7.21 27.97 17.72
CA LYS A 233 8.25 27.69 18.72
C LYS A 233 8.91 26.33 18.41
N SER A 234 10.19 26.34 18.06
CA SER A 234 10.96 25.13 17.70
C SER A 234 11.01 24.10 18.82
N LYS A 235 11.25 24.53 20.06
CA LYS A 235 11.52 23.67 21.24
C LYS A 235 12.65 22.66 20.98
N GLY A 236 13.75 23.09 20.37
CA GLY A 236 14.91 22.23 20.06
C GLY A 236 14.82 21.50 18.72
N HIS A 237 13.79 21.78 17.91
CA HIS A 237 13.61 21.21 16.57
C HIS A 237 13.64 22.31 15.50
N PRO A 238 14.82 22.75 15.04
CA PRO A 238 14.95 23.86 14.08
C PRO A 238 14.21 23.58 12.76
N ALA A 239 14.32 22.35 12.23
CA ALA A 239 13.61 21.92 11.03
C ALA A 239 12.09 22.08 11.09
N TYR A 240 11.49 21.97 12.28
CA TYR A 240 10.07 22.23 12.46
C TYR A 240 9.74 23.71 12.29
N ARG A 241 10.58 24.60 12.82
CA ARG A 241 10.38 26.04 12.70
C ARG A 241 10.56 26.48 11.26
N GLU A 242 11.62 26.02 10.59
CA GLU A 242 11.90 26.29 9.17
C GLU A 242 10.70 25.90 8.31
N MET A 243 10.14 24.70 8.53
CA MET A 243 8.95 24.24 7.83
C MET A 243 7.71 25.15 8.07
N MET A 244 7.53 25.64 9.31
CA MET A 244 6.43 26.53 9.64
C MET A 244 6.61 27.94 9.03
N GLU A 245 7.85 28.42 8.94
CA GLU A 245 8.23 29.70 8.31
C GLU A 245 8.03 29.60 6.78
N GLU A 246 8.55 28.55 6.13
CA GLU A 246 8.38 28.28 4.69
C GLU A 246 6.88 28.23 4.29
N ARG A 247 6.03 27.66 5.15
CA ARG A 247 4.58 27.62 4.92
C ARG A 247 3.92 29.00 5.02
N GLU A 248 4.38 29.87 5.91
CA GLU A 248 3.84 31.22 6.06
C GLU A 248 4.21 32.09 4.86
N GLU A 249 5.45 31.96 4.38
CA GLU A 249 5.96 32.66 3.20
C GLU A 249 5.28 32.17 1.90
N ASN A 250 5.01 30.86 1.79
CA ASN A 250 4.50 30.22 0.57
C ASN A 250 3.09 29.62 0.76
N HIS A 251 2.22 30.30 1.50
CA HIS A 251 0.89 29.77 1.87
C HIS A 251 0.04 29.30 0.67
N GLU A 252 0.18 29.93 -0.50
CA GLU A 252 -0.51 29.54 -1.73
C GLU A 252 0.00 28.22 -2.33
N GLU A 253 1.30 27.94 -2.26
CA GLU A 253 1.90 26.68 -2.77
C GLU A 253 1.61 25.49 -1.86
N TRP A 254 1.50 25.74 -0.56
CA TRP A 254 1.07 24.74 0.44
C TRP A 254 -0.44 24.50 0.40
N GLY A 255 -1.20 25.47 -0.10
CA GLY A 255 -2.62 25.38 -0.39
C GLY A 255 -2.88 24.47 -1.57
N GLY A 256 -2.80 23.15 -1.36
CA GLY A 256 -3.46 22.21 -2.26
C GLY A 256 -4.93 22.61 -2.45
N LEU A 257 -5.49 22.31 -3.63
CA LEU A 257 -6.89 22.51 -4.02
C LEU A 257 -7.83 22.49 -2.80
N SER A 258 -8.66 23.51 -2.66
CA SER A 258 -9.65 23.61 -1.58
C SER A 258 -10.46 22.31 -1.44
N ARG A 259 -11.03 22.04 -0.26
CA ARG A 259 -11.88 20.85 -0.02
C ARG A 259 -12.95 20.66 -1.10
N GLU A 260 -13.52 21.74 -1.62
CA GLU A 260 -14.50 21.74 -2.71
C GLU A 260 -13.90 21.36 -4.07
N GLU A 261 -12.67 21.79 -4.35
CA GLU A 261 -11.94 21.43 -5.55
C GLU A 261 -11.44 19.98 -5.51
N LEU A 262 -11.00 19.49 -4.35
CA LEU A 262 -10.68 18.08 -4.12
C LEU A 262 -11.92 17.20 -4.24
N HIS A 263 -13.06 17.62 -3.69
CA HIS A 263 -14.34 16.91 -3.84
C HIS A 263 -14.78 16.86 -5.31
N ARG A 264 -14.71 17.98 -6.04
CA ARG A 264 -14.99 18.03 -7.48
C ARG A 264 -14.03 17.16 -8.29
N LYS A 265 -12.74 17.16 -7.97
CA LYS A 265 -11.73 16.33 -8.63
C LYS A 265 -11.97 14.84 -8.36
N ARG A 266 -12.34 14.47 -7.13
CA ARG A 266 -12.70 13.11 -6.73
C ARG A 266 -13.97 12.62 -7.42
N LEU A 267 -14.99 13.47 -7.54
CA LEU A 267 -16.20 13.17 -8.31
C LEU A 267 -15.89 12.95 -9.79
N ARG A 268 -15.04 13.78 -10.40
CA ARG A 268 -14.61 13.61 -11.80
C ARG A 268 -13.82 12.32 -12.03
N LEU A 269 -12.94 11.96 -11.09
CA LEU A 269 -12.18 10.70 -11.15
C LEU A 269 -13.10 9.49 -10.97
N HIS A 270 -14.02 9.53 -10.02
CA HIS A 270 -15.00 8.47 -9.81
C HIS A 270 -15.92 8.30 -11.03
N GLN A 271 -16.43 9.40 -11.61
CA GLN A 271 -17.23 9.35 -12.83
C GLN A 271 -16.45 8.77 -14.03
N ARG A 272 -15.14 9.00 -14.07
CA ARG A 272 -14.26 8.42 -15.10
C ARG A 272 -14.02 6.93 -14.87
N GLU A 273 -13.75 6.51 -13.64
CA GLU A 273 -13.60 5.09 -13.27
C GLU A 273 -14.89 4.29 -13.54
N VAL A 274 -16.05 4.86 -13.21
CA VAL A 274 -17.36 4.25 -13.51
C VAL A 274 -17.55 4.11 -15.02
N ARG A 275 -17.19 5.15 -15.80
CA ARG A 275 -17.32 5.14 -17.26
C ARG A 275 -16.34 4.20 -17.97
N GLU A 276 -15.17 3.96 -17.39
CA GLU A 276 -14.13 3.05 -17.90
C GLU A 276 -14.29 1.60 -17.39
N SER A 277 -15.21 1.34 -16.45
CA SER A 277 -15.51 0.00 -15.92
C SER A 277 -16.37 -0.86 -16.87
N PRO A 278 -16.18 -2.20 -16.91
CA PRO A 278 -17.03 -3.10 -17.68
C PRO A 278 -18.51 -2.98 -17.28
N LYS A 279 -19.44 -3.14 -18.25
CA LYS A 279 -20.89 -2.91 -18.05
C LYS A 279 -21.50 -3.66 -16.84
N GLU A 280 -21.04 -4.87 -16.55
CA GLU A 280 -21.49 -5.65 -15.38
C GLU A 280 -21.13 -5.00 -14.03
N HIS A 281 -20.06 -4.18 -13.97
CA HIS A 281 -19.67 -3.43 -12.76
C HIS A 281 -20.38 -2.07 -12.65
N GLN A 282 -20.95 -1.54 -13.73
CA GLN A 282 -21.68 -0.26 -13.71
C GLN A 282 -23.03 -0.40 -13.00
N GLU A 283 -23.76 -1.50 -13.25
CA GLU A 283 -25.06 -1.77 -12.60
C GLU A 283 -24.94 -1.97 -11.08
N THR A 284 -23.84 -2.55 -10.59
CA THR A 284 -23.64 -2.78 -9.14
C THR A 284 -23.27 -1.51 -8.36
N ILE A 285 -22.75 -0.48 -9.04
CA ILE A 285 -22.34 0.80 -8.43
C ILE A 285 -23.54 1.75 -8.33
N GLU A 286 -24.41 1.77 -9.34
CA GLU A 286 -25.62 2.61 -9.33
C GLU A 286 -26.63 2.18 -8.24
N GLU A 287 -26.79 0.88 -7.96
CA GLU A 287 -27.70 0.41 -6.89
C GLU A 287 -27.28 0.79 -5.47
N LYS A 288 -26.00 1.13 -5.24
CA LYS A 288 -25.47 1.46 -3.89
C LYS A 288 -25.39 2.97 -3.61
N GLY A 289 -25.78 3.81 -4.57
CA GLY A 289 -25.56 5.25 -4.57
C GLY A 289 -26.65 6.14 -3.97
N THR A 290 -27.78 5.58 -3.49
CA THR A 290 -28.87 6.39 -2.89
C THR A 290 -29.03 6.10 -1.40
N PRO A 291 -28.44 6.92 -0.51
CA PRO A 291 -28.94 7.11 0.84
C PRO A 291 -29.99 8.25 0.85
N HIS A 292 -31.15 7.97 1.43
CA HIS A 292 -32.06 9.01 1.95
C HIS A 292 -31.41 9.78 3.10
#